data_AF-A0A699YZU2-F1
#
_entry.id   AF-A0A699YZU2-F1
#
_cell.length_a   1.000
_cell.length_b   1.000
_cell.length_c   1.000
_cell.angle_alpha   90.00
_cell.angle_beta   90.00
_cell.angle_gamma   90.00
#
_symmetry.space_group_name_H-M   'P 1'
#
loop_
_entity.id
_entity.type
_entity.pdbx_description
1 polymer ?
#
loop_
_entity_poly.entity_id
_entity_poly.type
_entity_poly.pdbx_seq_one_letter_code
_entity_poly.pdbx_strand_id
1 'polypeptide(L)'
;MRVSLGCIVTLVLIAISAGEPQLNGMRDLEAWVIAHGGMTKAEYGYNKRGFRGIFAKEAIKKGDPIMIIPASCSINVGSLTGSFLTPSLLLLRELRHPDSRFKPYLNIFPKRDEVVNACNLDKKYWHMLPAPLLNMVQGWQGHMEAALNGEVNLHLEYTPREVLGNINGSLTLDDLKYACALSSTRYVSTNARQRLMMFPLFDLMNHQHQCLHFLSNYDEADEEQVIAGKDVEAGEELCYGYGTMRDDYAVMHYGFLPDLEDPPRLLELDHHQYDSSSMHQSNLIEERFE
;
A
#
# COMPACT_ATOMS: atom_id res chain seq x y z
N MET A 1 -23.62 -41.45 18.45
CA MET A 1 -22.66 -40.73 17.58
C MET A 1 -21.91 -39.73 18.43
N ARG A 2 -20.62 -39.97 18.72
CA ARG A 2 -19.73 -38.99 19.35
C ARG A 2 -19.06 -38.20 18.22
N VAL A 3 -19.36 -36.90 18.13
CA VAL A 3 -18.66 -36.00 17.20
C VAL A 3 -17.35 -35.59 17.86
N SER A 4 -16.25 -35.80 17.13
CA SER A 4 -14.87 -35.54 17.57
C SER A 4 -14.62 -34.06 17.79
N LEU A 5 -14.16 -33.68 18.98
CA LEU A 5 -13.68 -32.35 19.36
C LEU A 5 -12.32 -31.99 18.71
N GLY A 6 -11.74 -32.88 17.89
CA GLY A 6 -10.35 -32.78 17.42
C GLY A 6 -10.09 -31.83 16.25
N CYS A 7 -11.09 -31.38 15.50
CA CYS A 7 -10.87 -30.55 14.30
C CYS A 7 -10.83 -29.04 14.56
N ILE A 8 -11.34 -28.55 15.70
CA ILE A 8 -11.40 -27.10 15.98
C ILE A 8 -10.05 -26.57 16.53
N VAL A 9 -9.28 -27.41 17.24
CA VAL A 9 -8.02 -26.99 17.86
C VAL A 9 -6.88 -26.85 16.84
N THR A 10 -6.90 -27.62 15.74
CA THR A 10 -5.83 -27.59 14.72
C THR A 10 -5.93 -26.36 13.80
N LEU A 11 -7.13 -25.86 13.52
CA LEU A 11 -7.33 -24.65 12.70
C LEU A 11 -6.87 -23.36 13.40
N VAL A 12 -7.00 -23.29 14.73
CA VAL A 12 -6.54 -22.13 15.52
C VAL A 12 -5.01 -22.09 15.62
N LEU A 13 -4.33 -23.24 15.69
CA LEU A 13 -2.87 -23.30 15.77
C LEU A 13 -2.17 -22.94 14.45
N ILE A 14 -2.78 -23.24 13.29
CA ILE A 14 -2.20 -22.90 11.98
C ILE A 14 -2.21 -21.38 11.76
N ALA A 15 -3.28 -20.68 12.18
CA ALA A 15 -3.38 -19.23 12.09
C ALA A 15 -2.39 -18.50 13.02
N ILE A 16 -2.11 -19.04 14.21
CA ILE A 16 -1.12 -18.46 15.14
C ILE A 16 0.31 -18.60 14.59
N SER A 17 0.65 -19.72 13.94
CA SER A 17 2.01 -19.95 13.43
C SER A 17 2.37 -19.13 12.18
N ALA A 18 1.38 -18.74 11.37
CA ALA A 18 1.62 -17.93 10.18
C ALA A 18 1.87 -16.44 10.53
N GLY A 19 1.36 -15.97 11.67
CA GLY A 19 1.50 -14.58 12.08
C GLY A 19 2.83 -14.25 12.77
N GLU A 20 3.41 -15.18 13.53
CA GLU A 20 4.67 -14.93 14.24
C GLU A 20 5.86 -14.54 13.33
N PRO A 21 6.10 -15.21 12.18
CA PRO A 21 7.19 -14.82 11.27
C PRO A 21 7.01 -13.41 10.70
N GLN A 22 5.76 -13.03 10.40
CA GLN A 22 5.45 -11.72 9.84
C GLN A 22 5.66 -10.61 10.88
N LEU A 23 5.23 -10.83 12.13
CA LEU A 23 5.46 -9.90 13.24
C LEU A 23 6.95 -9.77 13.59
N ASN A 24 7.72 -10.87 13.51
CA ASN A 24 9.18 -10.82 13.71
C ASN A 24 9.85 -9.96 12.62
N GLY A 25 9.46 -10.11 11.35
CA GLY A 25 9.97 -9.27 10.27
C GLY A 25 9.69 -7.77 10.50
N MET A 26 8.54 -7.41 11.09
CA MET A 26 8.24 -6.01 11.43
C MET A 26 9.12 -5.47 12.55
N ARG A 27 9.47 -6.30 13.53
CA ARG A 27 10.43 -5.92 14.59
C ARG A 27 11.84 -5.76 14.03
N ASP A 28 12.23 -6.58 13.07
CA ASP A 28 13.51 -6.43 12.36
C ASP A 28 13.54 -5.12 11.55
N LEU A 29 12.42 -4.79 10.89
CA LEU A 29 12.25 -3.51 10.20
C LEU A 29 12.32 -2.34 11.18
N GLU A 30 11.62 -2.42 12.32
CA GLU A 30 11.69 -1.42 13.39
C GLU A 30 13.14 -1.16 13.82
N ALA A 31 13.84 -2.24 14.18
CA ALA A 31 15.23 -2.16 14.63
C ALA A 31 16.14 -1.53 13.57
N TRP A 32 15.91 -1.84 12.30
CA TRP A 32 16.64 -1.24 11.19
C TRP A 32 16.37 0.26 11.05
N VAL A 33 15.11 0.69 11.11
CA VAL A 33 14.74 2.13 11.06
C VAL A 33 15.35 2.89 12.24
N ILE A 34 15.26 2.35 13.46
CA ILE A 34 15.86 2.96 14.66
C ILE A 34 17.38 3.06 14.53
N ALA A 35 18.04 2.03 14.00
CA ALA A 35 19.49 2.05 13.77
C ALA A 35 19.95 3.13 12.76
N HIS A 36 19.03 3.63 11.93
CA HIS A 36 19.29 4.72 10.98
C HIS A 36 18.85 6.10 11.49
N GLY A 37 18.51 6.21 12.78
CA GLY A 37 18.10 7.47 13.42
C GLY A 37 16.59 7.71 13.47
N GLY A 38 15.78 6.72 13.08
CA GLY A 38 14.33 6.80 13.20
C GLY A 38 13.83 6.54 14.62
N MET A 39 12.52 6.70 14.79
CA MET A 39 11.82 6.30 16.02
C MET A 39 10.42 5.77 15.70
N THR A 40 9.87 4.97 16.60
CA THR A 40 8.46 4.59 16.56
C THR A 40 7.92 4.37 17.97
N LYS A 41 6.69 4.82 18.19
CA LYS A 41 5.87 4.53 19.37
C LYS A 41 4.85 3.43 19.08
N ALA A 42 5.03 2.67 17.99
CA ALA A 42 4.10 1.66 17.54
C ALA A 42 4.60 0.23 17.81
N GLU A 43 3.70 -0.69 18.16
CA GLU A 43 3.88 -2.13 18.18
C GLU A 43 3.03 -2.80 17.09
N TYR A 44 3.32 -4.07 16.82
CA TYR A 44 2.75 -4.81 15.69
C TYR A 44 1.85 -5.93 16.20
N GLY A 45 0.69 -6.09 15.57
CA GLY A 45 -0.25 -7.13 15.95
C GLY A 45 -1.34 -7.35 14.91
N TYR A 46 -2.39 -8.04 15.35
CA TYR A 46 -3.60 -8.25 14.56
C TYR A 46 -4.77 -7.57 15.27
N ASN A 47 -5.57 -6.84 14.51
CA ASN A 47 -6.79 -6.22 15.06
C ASN A 47 -7.89 -7.26 15.26
N LYS A 48 -9.04 -6.82 15.80
CA LYS A 48 -10.18 -7.71 16.09
C LYS A 48 -10.77 -8.40 14.85
N ARG A 49 -10.46 -7.90 13.65
CA ARG A 49 -10.88 -8.48 12.36
C ARG A 49 -9.86 -9.48 11.82
N GLY A 50 -8.73 -9.68 12.51
CA GLY A 50 -7.65 -10.57 12.09
C GLY A 50 -6.71 -9.96 11.06
N PHE A 51 -6.80 -8.65 10.80
CA PHE A 51 -5.87 -7.96 9.91
C PHE A 51 -4.65 -7.47 10.67
N ARG A 52 -3.49 -7.58 10.03
CA ARG A 52 -2.24 -6.99 10.52
C ARG A 52 -2.42 -5.48 10.64
N GLY A 53 -1.99 -4.92 11.77
CA GLY A 53 -2.02 -3.48 12.02
C GLY A 53 -0.88 -3.07 12.94
N ILE A 54 -0.81 -1.76 13.17
CA ILE A 54 0.11 -1.18 14.15
C ILE A 54 -0.68 -0.51 15.28
N PHE A 55 -0.17 -0.58 16.49
CA PHE A 55 -0.84 -0.15 17.71
C PHE A 55 0.07 0.74 18.53
N ALA A 56 -0.47 1.67 19.31
CA ALA A 56 0.34 2.54 20.16
C ALA A 56 0.94 1.75 21.33
N LYS A 57 2.28 1.72 21.48
CA LYS A 57 2.98 1.11 22.63
C LYS A 57 2.69 1.84 23.95
N GLU A 58 2.42 3.14 23.84
CA GLU A 58 2.22 4.05 24.94
C GLU A 58 1.20 5.13 24.54
N ALA A 59 0.75 5.93 25.50
CA ALA A 59 -0.10 7.07 25.19
C ALA A 59 0.69 8.13 24.38
N ILE A 60 0.08 8.65 23.32
CA ILE A 60 0.68 9.65 22.43
C ILE A 60 -0.19 10.90 22.44
N LYS A 61 0.40 12.08 22.67
CA LYS A 61 -0.36 13.33 22.65
C LYS A 61 -0.59 13.83 21.23
N LYS A 62 -1.71 14.51 21.02
CA LYS A 62 -1.97 15.23 19.78
C LYS A 62 -0.79 16.16 19.46
N GLY A 63 -0.29 16.06 18.24
CA GLY A 63 0.84 16.83 17.73
C GLY A 63 2.20 16.14 17.92
N ASP A 64 2.28 15.09 18.73
CA ASP A 64 3.52 14.32 18.88
C ASP A 64 3.74 13.38 17.70
N PRO A 65 5.00 13.08 17.35
CA PRO A 65 5.31 12.05 16.37
C PRO A 65 4.93 10.67 16.91
N ILE A 66 4.19 9.92 16.08
CA ILE A 66 3.96 8.48 16.22
C ILE A 66 5.22 7.74 15.78
N MET A 67 5.78 8.13 14.64
CA MET A 67 7.04 7.60 14.12
C MET A 67 7.78 8.65 13.30
N ILE A 68 9.10 8.51 13.23
CA ILE A 68 10.01 9.30 12.41
C ILE A 68 10.81 8.32 11.55
N ILE A 69 10.77 8.53 10.24
CA ILE A 69 11.31 7.64 9.23
C ILE A 69 12.40 8.41 8.46
N PRO A 70 13.69 8.13 8.68
CA PRO A 70 14.76 8.80 7.97
C PRO A 70 14.65 8.57 6.45
N ALA A 71 14.98 9.58 5.66
CA ALA A 71 15.03 9.50 4.19
C ALA A 71 15.95 8.38 3.68
N SER A 72 16.98 8.02 4.46
CA SER A 72 17.87 6.89 4.19
C SER A 72 17.17 5.53 4.24
N CYS A 73 16.03 5.43 4.91
CA CYS A 73 15.20 4.22 4.99
C CYS A 73 14.14 4.15 3.89
N SER A 74 13.79 5.29 3.28
CA SER A 74 12.71 5.41 2.30
C SER A 74 13.15 5.07 0.88
N ILE A 75 12.21 4.59 0.06
CA ILE A 75 12.44 4.30 -1.37
C ILE A 75 11.72 5.36 -2.19
N ASN A 76 12.46 6.11 -3.02
CA ASN A 76 11.85 6.90 -4.09
C ASN A 76 11.57 5.97 -5.28
N VAL A 77 10.30 5.79 -5.58
CA VAL A 77 9.83 4.90 -6.65
C VAL A 77 9.33 5.68 -7.87
N GLY A 78 9.51 6.99 -7.93
CA GLY A 78 9.25 7.74 -9.16
C GLY A 78 8.63 9.12 -8.91
N SER A 79 7.76 9.52 -9.83
CA SER A 79 7.16 10.86 -9.85
C SER A 79 5.69 10.80 -10.20
N LEU A 80 4.93 11.77 -9.69
CA LEU A 80 3.49 11.94 -9.96
C LEU A 80 3.15 12.10 -11.45
N THR A 81 4.08 12.62 -12.24
CA THR A 81 3.89 12.84 -13.69
C THR A 81 4.41 11.68 -14.54
N GLY A 82 4.94 10.63 -13.91
CA GLY A 82 5.52 9.47 -14.58
C GLY A 82 4.51 8.34 -14.81
N SER A 83 4.93 7.35 -15.59
CA SER A 83 4.17 6.10 -15.76
C SER A 83 4.13 5.27 -14.48
N PHE A 84 3.00 4.60 -14.22
CA PHE A 84 2.84 3.64 -13.12
C PHE A 84 3.82 2.46 -13.21
N LEU A 85 4.36 2.21 -14.41
CA LEU A 85 5.38 1.20 -14.64
C LEU A 85 6.69 1.53 -13.90
N THR A 86 7.05 2.82 -13.79
CA THR A 86 8.31 3.24 -13.17
C THR A 86 8.42 2.81 -11.70
N PRO A 87 7.42 3.06 -10.83
CA PRO A 87 7.40 2.50 -9.47
C PRO A 87 7.54 0.99 -9.41
N SER A 88 6.86 0.30 -10.32
CA SER A 88 6.88 -1.17 -10.40
C SER A 88 8.30 -1.67 -10.70
N LEU A 89 8.98 -1.07 -11.68
CA LEU A 89 10.33 -1.45 -12.08
C LEU A 89 11.38 -1.12 -11.01
N LEU A 90 11.29 0.06 -10.39
CA LEU A 90 12.22 0.47 -9.34
C LEU A 90 12.08 -0.40 -8.09
N LEU A 91 10.86 -0.73 -7.68
CA LEU A 91 10.64 -1.66 -6.58
C LEU A 91 11.13 -3.07 -6.92
N LEU A 92 10.85 -3.55 -8.14
CA LEU A 92 11.30 -4.87 -8.58
C LEU A 92 12.83 -4.99 -8.61
N ARG A 93 13.54 -3.90 -8.93
CA ARG A 93 15.00 -3.85 -8.85
C ARG A 93 15.47 -4.15 -7.43
N GLU A 94 14.87 -3.51 -6.43
CA GLU A 94 15.22 -3.74 -5.02
C GLU A 94 14.87 -5.16 -4.57
N LEU A 95 13.69 -5.67 -4.94
CA LEU A 95 13.26 -7.05 -4.64
C LEU A 95 14.21 -8.12 -5.19
N ARG A 96 14.82 -7.88 -6.35
CA ARG A 96 15.75 -8.83 -6.98
C ARG A 96 17.21 -8.59 -6.63
N HIS A 97 17.55 -7.47 -6.00
CA HIS A 97 18.93 -7.16 -5.66
C HIS A 97 19.34 -7.92 -4.40
N PRO A 98 20.28 -8.89 -4.49
CA PRO A 98 20.59 -9.79 -3.38
C PRO A 98 21.20 -9.06 -2.18
N ASP A 99 21.70 -7.85 -2.35
CA ASP A 99 22.27 -7.01 -1.29
C ASP A 99 21.52 -5.67 -1.16
N SER A 100 20.22 -5.63 -1.49
CA SER A 100 19.44 -4.41 -1.30
C SER A 100 19.55 -3.95 0.16
N ARG A 101 19.90 -2.68 0.36
CA ARG A 101 19.95 -2.07 1.69
C ARG A 101 18.57 -2.06 2.36
N PHE A 102 17.50 -2.14 1.57
CA PHE A 102 16.11 -2.12 2.03
C PHE A 102 15.58 -3.51 2.41
N LYS A 103 16.43 -4.55 2.44
CA LYS A 103 16.03 -5.92 2.81
C LYS A 103 15.06 -6.02 4.00
N PRO A 104 15.27 -5.34 5.14
CA PRO A 104 14.33 -5.40 6.26
C PRO A 104 12.91 -4.95 5.88
N TYR A 105 12.80 -3.94 5.01
CA TYR A 105 11.52 -3.47 4.49
C TYR A 105 10.94 -4.41 3.43
N LEU A 106 11.77 -4.94 2.52
CA LEU A 106 11.32 -5.86 1.49
C LEU A 106 10.81 -7.21 2.05
N ASN A 107 11.40 -7.67 3.16
CA ASN A 107 11.08 -8.95 3.78
C ASN A 107 9.70 -9.01 4.44
N ILE A 108 9.07 -7.86 4.72
CA ILE A 108 7.75 -7.80 5.36
C ILE A 108 6.59 -7.70 4.37
N PHE A 109 6.89 -7.61 3.07
CA PHE A 109 5.85 -7.50 2.06
C PHE A 109 5.00 -8.77 1.98
N PRO A 110 3.70 -8.62 1.68
CA PRO A 110 2.83 -9.76 1.45
C PRO A 110 3.37 -10.60 0.28
N LYS A 111 3.14 -11.90 0.33
CA LYS A 111 3.44 -12.80 -0.78
C LYS A 111 2.58 -12.47 -2.00
N ARG A 112 2.93 -13.06 -3.14
CA ARG A 112 2.26 -12.83 -4.43
C ARG A 112 0.76 -13.09 -4.41
N ASP A 113 0.33 -14.08 -3.64
CA ASP A 113 -1.06 -14.49 -3.47
C ASP A 113 -1.78 -13.78 -2.31
N GLU A 114 -1.06 -12.92 -1.57
CA GLU A 114 -1.56 -12.15 -0.42
C GLU A 114 -1.80 -10.67 -0.76
N VAL A 115 -1.53 -10.24 -1.99
CA VAL A 115 -1.81 -8.88 -2.49
C VAL A 115 -2.54 -8.97 -3.82
N VAL A 116 -3.69 -8.29 -3.93
CA VAL A 116 -4.50 -8.29 -5.16
C VAL A 116 -4.97 -6.87 -5.44
N ASN A 117 -4.83 -6.39 -6.67
CA ASN A 117 -5.43 -5.15 -7.16
C ASN A 117 -5.50 -5.17 -8.70
N ALA A 118 -5.78 -4.05 -9.35
CA ALA A 118 -5.89 -3.97 -10.81
C ALA A 118 -4.63 -4.49 -11.55
N CYS A 119 -3.44 -4.38 -10.96
CA CYS A 119 -2.20 -4.88 -11.55
C CYS A 119 -2.21 -6.40 -11.75
N ASN A 120 -2.83 -7.16 -10.85
CA ASN A 120 -2.73 -8.62 -10.83
C ASN A 120 -4.08 -9.34 -10.67
N LEU A 121 -5.20 -8.63 -10.79
CA LEU A 121 -6.54 -9.22 -10.69
C LEU A 121 -6.72 -10.36 -11.71
N ASP A 122 -7.05 -11.53 -11.18
CA ASP A 122 -7.24 -12.77 -11.93
C ASP A 122 -8.40 -12.63 -12.94
N LYS A 123 -8.16 -13.10 -14.16
CA LYS A 123 -9.14 -13.09 -15.27
C LYS A 123 -10.47 -13.73 -14.90
N LYS A 124 -10.49 -14.68 -13.97
CA LYS A 124 -11.73 -15.31 -13.52
C LYS A 124 -12.70 -14.33 -12.87
N TYR A 125 -12.23 -13.19 -12.35
CA TYR A 125 -13.09 -12.16 -11.74
C TYR A 125 -13.52 -11.07 -12.71
N TRP A 126 -12.98 -11.04 -13.93
CA TRP A 126 -13.23 -9.95 -14.88
C TRP A 126 -14.70 -9.81 -15.28
N HIS A 127 -15.45 -10.92 -15.29
CA HIS A 127 -16.89 -10.91 -15.58
C HIS A 127 -17.74 -10.23 -14.49
N MET A 128 -17.17 -9.96 -13.31
CA MET A 128 -17.83 -9.26 -12.21
C MET A 128 -17.62 -7.75 -12.28
N LEU A 129 -16.74 -7.27 -13.17
CA LEU A 129 -16.39 -5.86 -13.28
C LEU A 129 -17.30 -5.14 -14.28
N PRO A 130 -17.76 -3.92 -13.96
CA PRO A 130 -18.31 -3.03 -14.98
C PRO A 130 -17.25 -2.66 -16.01
N ALA A 131 -17.69 -2.25 -17.21
CA ALA A 131 -16.80 -2.00 -18.34
C ALA A 131 -15.66 -1.01 -18.04
N PRO A 132 -15.87 0.12 -17.32
CA PRO A 132 -14.79 1.05 -17.00
C PRO A 132 -13.67 0.40 -16.16
N LEU A 133 -14.02 -0.35 -15.11
CA LEU A 133 -13.03 -1.04 -14.28
C LEU A 133 -12.33 -2.18 -15.04
N LEU A 134 -13.07 -2.92 -15.86
CA LEU A 134 -12.47 -3.95 -16.72
C LEU A 134 -11.44 -3.35 -17.69
N ASN A 135 -11.77 -2.22 -18.32
CA ASN A 135 -10.86 -1.51 -19.22
C ASN A 135 -9.59 -1.04 -18.49
N MET A 136 -9.70 -0.59 -17.24
CA MET A 136 -8.54 -0.23 -16.42
C MET A 136 -7.63 -1.44 -16.17
N VAL A 137 -8.19 -2.57 -15.71
CA VAL A 137 -7.42 -3.80 -15.46
C VAL A 137 -6.74 -4.29 -16.74
N GLN A 138 -7.46 -4.31 -17.86
CA GLN A 138 -6.92 -4.70 -19.16
C GLN A 138 -5.81 -3.75 -19.61
N GLY A 139 -6.00 -2.43 -19.43
CA GLY A 139 -5.02 -1.42 -19.78
C GLY A 139 -3.72 -1.58 -18.99
N TRP A 140 -3.81 -1.74 -17.66
CA TRP A 140 -2.62 -1.88 -16.80
C TRP A 140 -1.88 -3.18 -17.09
N GLN A 141 -2.58 -4.31 -17.14
CA GLN A 141 -1.96 -5.61 -17.40
C GLN A 141 -1.39 -5.71 -18.83
N GLY A 142 -2.12 -5.18 -19.81
CA GLY A 142 -1.65 -5.11 -21.20
C GLY A 142 -0.42 -4.21 -21.36
N HIS A 143 -0.38 -3.08 -20.66
CA HIS A 143 0.79 -2.19 -20.68
C HIS A 143 2.04 -2.85 -20.07
N MET A 144 1.89 -3.60 -18.96
CA MET A 144 3.01 -4.38 -18.40
C MET A 144 3.49 -5.49 -19.33
N GLU A 145 2.57 -6.15 -20.05
CA GLU A 145 2.91 -7.16 -21.05
C GLU A 145 3.66 -6.55 -22.25
N ALA A 146 3.19 -5.41 -22.75
CA ALA A 146 3.87 -4.63 -23.80
C ALA A 146 5.29 -4.22 -23.36
N ALA A 147 5.42 -3.68 -22.14
CA ALA A 147 6.71 -3.27 -21.58
C ALA A 147 7.70 -4.43 -21.47
N LEU A 148 7.23 -5.63 -21.10
CA LEU A 148 8.07 -6.84 -21.06
C LEU A 148 8.59 -7.23 -22.45
N ASN A 149 7.81 -6.96 -23.50
CA ASN A 149 8.19 -7.15 -24.90
C ASN A 149 9.06 -6.01 -25.46
N GLY A 150 9.39 -5.00 -24.64
CA GLY A 150 10.19 -3.84 -25.04
C GLY A 150 9.38 -2.70 -25.67
N GLU A 151 8.05 -2.79 -25.63
CA GLU A 151 7.14 -1.77 -26.14
C GLU A 151 6.80 -0.77 -25.01
N VAL A 152 7.58 0.30 -24.91
CA VAL A 152 7.36 1.38 -23.93
C VAL A 152 7.37 2.74 -24.61
N ASN A 153 6.77 3.75 -23.97
CA ASN A 153 6.93 5.13 -24.40
C ASN A 153 8.29 5.66 -23.95
N LEU A 154 9.29 5.64 -24.83
CA LEU A 154 10.68 6.06 -24.52
C LEU A 154 10.82 7.52 -24.05
N HIS A 155 9.79 8.36 -24.18
CA HIS A 155 9.80 9.72 -23.64
C HIS A 155 9.33 9.81 -22.18
N LEU A 156 8.64 8.78 -21.68
CA LEU A 156 8.00 8.77 -20.36
C LEU A 156 8.46 7.61 -19.47
N GLU A 157 8.98 6.54 -20.07
CA GLU A 157 9.18 5.24 -19.42
C GLU A 157 10.58 4.70 -19.64
N TYR A 158 11.03 3.93 -18.66
CA TYR A 158 12.20 3.09 -18.78
C TYR A 158 11.78 1.69 -19.22
N THR A 159 12.58 1.07 -20.09
CA THR A 159 12.46 -0.36 -20.34
C THR A 159 12.85 -1.16 -19.09
N PRO A 160 12.30 -2.37 -18.90
CA PRO A 160 12.74 -3.23 -17.81
C PRO A 160 14.25 -3.49 -17.82
N ARG A 161 14.87 -3.56 -19.01
CA ARG A 161 16.31 -3.77 -19.16
C ARG A 161 17.14 -2.57 -18.67
N GLU A 162 16.69 -1.35 -18.85
CA GLU A 162 17.40 -0.16 -18.35
C GLU A 162 17.41 -0.10 -16.82
N VAL A 163 16.29 -0.46 -16.18
CA VAL A 163 16.15 -0.39 -14.72
C VAL A 163 16.77 -1.60 -14.03
N LEU A 164 16.52 -2.80 -14.56
CA LEU A 164 16.91 -4.07 -13.97
C LEU A 164 18.26 -4.55 -14.47
N GLY A 165 18.77 -4.06 -15.60
CA GLY A 165 19.99 -4.58 -16.20
C GLY A 165 19.91 -6.09 -16.51
N ASN A 166 21.03 -6.78 -16.38
CA ASN A 166 21.12 -8.25 -16.55
C ASN A 166 20.96 -8.98 -15.21
N ILE A 167 19.88 -8.73 -14.46
CA ILE A 167 19.62 -9.47 -13.22
C ILE A 167 19.39 -10.96 -13.52
N ASN A 168 19.93 -11.83 -12.67
CA ASN A 168 19.85 -13.29 -12.79
C ASN A 168 18.40 -13.79 -12.88
N GLY A 169 18.10 -14.60 -13.91
CA GLY A 169 16.79 -15.21 -14.15
C GLY A 169 15.90 -14.41 -15.10
N SER A 170 15.00 -15.10 -15.79
CA SER A 170 14.04 -14.47 -16.71
C SER A 170 13.04 -13.60 -15.94
N LEU A 171 12.95 -12.32 -16.32
CA LEU A 171 11.84 -11.47 -15.89
C LEU A 171 10.53 -12.01 -16.49
N THR A 172 9.51 -12.18 -15.65
CA THR A 172 8.17 -12.63 -16.06
C THR A 172 7.14 -11.52 -15.92
N LEU A 173 5.99 -11.67 -16.59
CA LEU A 173 4.86 -10.76 -16.39
C LEU A 173 4.37 -10.79 -14.94
N ASP A 174 4.42 -11.96 -14.28
CA ASP A 174 4.01 -12.10 -12.89
C ASP A 174 4.92 -11.32 -11.93
N ASP A 175 6.22 -11.18 -12.24
CA ASP A 175 7.13 -10.31 -11.49
C ASP A 175 6.70 -8.84 -11.56
N LEU A 176 6.37 -8.35 -12.75
CA LEU A 176 5.92 -6.98 -12.95
C LEU A 176 4.56 -6.73 -12.27
N LYS A 177 3.62 -7.66 -12.42
CA LYS A 177 2.30 -7.58 -11.78
C LYS A 177 2.40 -7.55 -10.26
N TYR A 178 3.27 -8.37 -9.67
CA TYR A 178 3.51 -8.37 -8.23
C TYR A 178 4.12 -7.07 -7.75
N ALA A 179 5.16 -6.57 -8.42
CA ALA A 179 5.79 -5.31 -8.05
C ALA A 179 4.83 -4.12 -8.20
N CYS A 180 4.02 -4.10 -9.27
CA CYS A 180 2.96 -3.12 -9.47
C CYS A 180 1.94 -3.14 -8.33
N ALA A 181 1.44 -4.33 -7.97
CA ALA A 181 0.49 -4.48 -6.87
C ALA A 181 1.09 -4.02 -5.53
N LEU A 182 2.35 -4.35 -5.26
CA LEU A 182 3.04 -3.89 -4.06
C LEU A 182 3.25 -2.38 -4.01
N SER A 183 3.76 -1.78 -5.09
CA SER A 183 4.11 -0.35 -5.10
C SER A 183 2.85 0.52 -5.07
N SER A 184 1.83 0.20 -5.90
CA SER A 184 0.60 1.00 -6.02
C SER A 184 -0.26 1.03 -4.77
N THR A 185 -0.11 0.03 -3.90
CA THR A 185 -0.84 -0.05 -2.62
C THR A 185 -0.12 0.66 -1.47
N ARG A 186 1.10 1.19 -1.69
CA ARG A 186 2.01 1.63 -0.61
C ARG A 186 2.75 2.94 -0.85
N TYR A 187 2.96 3.35 -2.11
CA TYR A 187 3.57 4.65 -2.32
C TYR A 187 2.62 5.76 -1.87
N VAL A 188 3.19 6.86 -1.40
CA VAL A 188 2.48 8.11 -1.17
C VAL A 188 3.13 9.21 -1.98
N SER A 189 2.34 10.22 -2.30
CA SER A 189 2.79 11.40 -3.01
C SER A 189 3.30 12.45 -2.02
N THR A 190 4.35 13.16 -2.43
CA THR A 190 4.83 14.35 -1.71
C THR A 190 4.66 15.56 -2.63
N ASN A 191 3.72 16.44 -2.28
CA ASN A 191 3.27 17.52 -3.18
C ASN A 191 4.40 18.48 -3.58
N ALA A 192 5.28 18.86 -2.65
CA ALA A 192 6.35 19.82 -2.97
C ALA A 192 7.42 19.26 -3.92
N ARG A 193 7.68 17.95 -3.88
CA ARG A 193 8.75 17.32 -4.68
C ARG A 193 8.22 16.53 -5.88
N GLN A 194 6.90 16.37 -6.00
CA GLN A 194 6.24 15.59 -7.06
C GLN A 194 6.81 14.17 -7.17
N ARG A 195 7.14 13.57 -6.02
CA ARG A 195 7.76 12.23 -5.92
C ARG A 195 6.77 11.22 -5.34
N LEU A 196 6.93 9.97 -5.80
CA LEU A 196 6.28 8.81 -5.22
C LEU A 196 7.27 8.14 -4.27
N MET A 197 6.92 8.07 -3.00
CA MET A 197 7.78 7.59 -1.92
C MET A 197 7.15 6.39 -1.23
N MET A 198 7.95 5.38 -0.89
CA MET A 198 7.55 4.29 0.00
C MET A 198 8.27 4.48 1.32
N PHE A 199 7.48 4.66 2.39
CA PHE A 199 7.96 4.92 3.74
C PHE A 199 7.76 3.67 4.61
N PRO A 200 8.84 2.97 5.00
CA PRO A 200 8.73 1.81 5.88
C PRO A 200 8.08 2.18 7.21
N LEU A 201 7.42 1.23 7.87
CA LEU A 201 6.60 1.40 9.08
C LEU A 201 5.29 2.15 8.87
N PHE A 202 5.32 3.26 8.14
CA PHE A 202 4.11 4.04 7.84
C PHE A 202 3.12 3.23 7.00
N ASP A 203 3.60 2.53 5.97
CA ASP A 203 2.76 1.70 5.08
C ASP A 203 2.19 0.42 5.74
N LEU A 204 2.44 0.24 7.05
CA LEU A 204 1.80 -0.78 7.89
C LEU A 204 0.51 -0.28 8.56
N MET A 205 0.25 1.04 8.53
CA MET A 205 -0.98 1.65 9.05
C MET A 205 -2.15 1.28 8.18
N ASN A 206 -3.20 0.71 8.77
CA ASN A 206 -4.43 0.41 8.03
C ASN A 206 -5.21 1.68 7.70
N HIS A 207 -6.01 1.61 6.63
CA HIS A 207 -6.91 2.68 6.27
C HIS A 207 -8.02 2.88 7.31
N GLN A 208 -8.28 4.13 7.69
CA GLN A 208 -9.55 4.54 8.29
C GLN A 208 -9.97 5.88 7.70
N HIS A 209 -11.21 5.97 7.18
CA HIS A 209 -11.71 7.14 6.46
C HIS A 209 -11.56 8.45 7.26
N GLN A 210 -11.87 8.42 8.56
CA GLN A 210 -11.80 9.57 9.45
C GLN A 210 -10.54 9.58 10.32
N CYS A 211 -9.47 8.96 9.84
CA CYS A 211 -8.22 8.99 10.58
C CYS A 211 -7.67 10.41 10.64
N LEU A 212 -7.31 10.86 11.85
CA LEU A 212 -6.78 12.20 12.06
C LEU A 212 -5.25 12.25 11.98
N HIS A 213 -4.57 11.11 11.98
CA HIS A 213 -3.12 11.04 11.82
C HIS A 213 -2.70 11.44 10.41
N PHE A 214 -1.62 12.20 10.30
CA PHE A 214 -1.17 12.75 9.02
C PHE A 214 0.34 12.65 8.87
N LEU A 215 0.81 12.66 7.62
CA LEU A 215 2.22 12.78 7.29
C LEU A 215 2.64 14.24 7.35
N SER A 216 3.84 14.48 7.87
CA SER A 216 4.48 15.79 7.84
C SER A 216 4.79 16.24 6.41
N ASN A 217 5.13 17.53 6.23
CA ASN A 217 5.57 18.00 4.92
C ASN A 217 7.02 17.56 4.67
N TYR A 218 7.23 16.68 3.70
CA TYR A 218 8.54 16.21 3.22
C TYR A 218 9.29 17.24 2.37
N ASP A 219 9.24 18.52 2.75
CA ASP A 219 9.69 19.61 1.87
C ASP A 219 11.18 19.89 2.06
N GLU A 220 11.63 19.98 3.32
CA GLU A 220 12.99 20.35 3.72
C GLU A 220 13.66 19.35 4.68
N ALA A 221 12.92 18.36 5.16
CA ALA A 221 13.41 17.39 6.14
C ALA A 221 14.15 16.22 5.48
N ASP A 222 15.18 15.71 6.18
CA ASP A 222 15.86 14.44 5.88
C ASP A 222 15.10 13.23 6.47
N GLU A 223 13.85 13.43 6.85
CA GLU A 223 12.98 12.45 7.49
C GLU A 223 11.51 12.75 7.19
N GLU A 224 10.68 11.72 7.27
CA GLU A 224 9.23 11.80 7.23
C GLU A 224 8.68 11.49 8.62
N GLN A 225 7.69 12.24 9.08
CA GLN A 225 7.05 12.02 10.37
C GLN A 225 5.57 11.70 10.20
N VAL A 226 5.09 10.70 10.94
CA VAL A 226 3.66 10.49 11.13
C VAL A 226 3.25 11.17 12.43
N ILE A 227 2.36 12.15 12.34
CA ILE A 227 1.94 12.98 13.48
C ILE A 227 0.59 12.54 14.01
N ALA A 228 0.47 12.47 15.34
CA ALA A 228 -0.78 12.17 16.00
C ALA A 228 -1.79 13.34 15.86
N GLY A 229 -2.84 13.21 15.05
CA GLY A 229 -3.90 14.24 14.97
C GLY A 229 -4.87 14.32 16.15
N LYS A 230 -4.79 13.35 17.07
CA LYS A 230 -5.55 13.28 18.32
C LYS A 230 -4.69 12.65 19.42
N ASP A 231 -5.12 12.76 20.67
CA ASP A 231 -4.58 11.93 21.74
C ASP A 231 -4.89 10.46 21.43
N VAL A 232 -3.91 9.60 21.64
CA VAL A 232 -3.97 8.15 21.38
C VAL A 232 -3.67 7.43 22.68
N GLU A 233 -4.49 6.44 23.02
CA GLU A 233 -4.28 5.60 24.20
C GLU A 233 -3.34 4.43 23.88
N ALA A 234 -2.63 3.92 24.89
CA ALA A 234 -1.82 2.71 24.73
C ALA A 234 -2.71 1.52 24.29
N GLY A 235 -2.25 0.76 23.30
CA GLY A 235 -2.97 -0.36 22.67
C GLY A 235 -3.99 0.04 21.60
N GLU A 236 -4.20 1.33 21.34
CA GLU A 236 -5.08 1.79 20.25
C GLU A 236 -4.46 1.52 18.87
N GLU A 237 -5.25 1.05 17.90
CA GLU A 237 -4.80 0.86 16.52
C GLU A 237 -4.53 2.23 15.87
N LEU A 238 -3.32 2.39 15.32
CA LEU A 238 -2.90 3.59 14.62
C LEU A 238 -3.28 3.47 13.14
N CYS A 239 -4.19 4.33 12.71
CA CYS A 239 -4.70 4.37 11.34
C CYS A 239 -4.00 5.41 10.46
N TYR A 240 -4.26 5.37 9.15
CA TYR A 240 -4.00 6.48 8.26
C TYR A 240 -5.15 6.66 7.24
N GLY A 241 -5.45 7.90 6.86
CA GLY A 241 -6.45 8.19 5.83
C GLY A 241 -5.80 8.14 4.45
N TYR A 242 -6.15 7.16 3.61
CA TYR A 242 -5.56 6.98 2.27
C TYR A 242 -6.26 7.89 1.23
N GLY A 243 -6.92 8.95 1.70
CA GLY A 243 -7.90 9.71 0.95
C GLY A 243 -9.32 9.15 1.07
N THR A 244 -10.22 9.79 0.33
CA THR A 244 -11.65 9.50 0.27
C THR A 244 -11.94 8.38 -0.73
N MET A 245 -11.68 7.14 -0.34
CA MET A 245 -11.80 5.99 -1.25
C MET A 245 -13.25 5.51 -1.40
N ARG A 246 -13.75 5.46 -2.64
CA ARG A 246 -14.94 4.69 -3.01
C ARG A 246 -14.60 3.19 -3.03
N ASP A 247 -15.59 2.33 -2.82
CA ASP A 247 -15.40 0.87 -2.72
C ASP A 247 -14.71 0.26 -3.95
N ASP A 248 -15.11 0.64 -5.15
CA ASP A 248 -14.44 0.19 -6.39
C ASP A 248 -12.99 0.65 -6.47
N TYR A 249 -12.71 1.91 -6.09
CA TYR A 249 -11.36 2.45 -6.04
C TYR A 249 -10.51 1.70 -5.02
N ALA A 250 -11.02 1.45 -3.82
CA ALA A 250 -10.34 0.68 -2.79
C ALA A 250 -10.03 -0.75 -3.26
N VAL A 251 -10.97 -1.43 -3.95
CA VAL A 251 -10.71 -2.78 -4.49
C VAL A 251 -9.70 -2.74 -5.63
N MET A 252 -9.83 -1.79 -6.57
CA MET A 252 -8.95 -1.72 -7.75
C MET A 252 -7.53 -1.26 -7.41
N HIS A 253 -7.35 -0.40 -6.42
CA HIS A 253 -6.04 0.15 -6.08
C HIS A 253 -5.41 -0.54 -4.86
N TYR A 254 -6.21 -0.89 -3.85
CA TYR A 254 -5.72 -1.40 -2.56
C TYR A 254 -6.08 -2.86 -2.26
N GLY A 255 -7.01 -3.46 -2.99
CA GLY A 255 -7.36 -4.87 -2.82
C GLY A 255 -8.26 -5.17 -1.62
N PHE A 256 -8.93 -4.17 -1.06
CA PHE A 256 -9.84 -4.36 0.06
C PHE A 256 -11.14 -3.57 -0.14
N LEU A 257 -12.20 -4.01 0.53
CA LEU A 257 -13.42 -3.24 0.69
C LEU A 257 -13.34 -2.47 2.02
N PRO A 258 -13.49 -1.13 2.01
CA PRO A 258 -13.51 -0.35 3.24
C PRO A 258 -14.76 -0.71 4.06
N ASP A 259 -14.80 -0.19 5.29
CA ASP A 259 -16.02 -0.30 6.09
C ASP A 259 -17.15 0.44 5.37
N LEU A 260 -18.34 -0.19 5.31
CA LEU A 260 -19.50 0.39 4.63
C LEU A 260 -19.84 1.75 5.24
N GLU A 261 -19.89 2.76 4.38
CA GLU A 261 -20.38 4.08 4.76
C GLU A 261 -21.91 4.07 4.83
N ASP A 262 -22.48 4.99 5.63
CA ASP A 262 -23.92 5.24 5.70
C ASP A 262 -24.20 6.72 5.35
N PRO A 263 -24.83 7.01 4.20
CA PRO A 263 -25.32 6.06 3.20
C PRO A 263 -24.18 5.40 2.39
N PRO A 264 -24.39 4.19 1.85
CA PRO A 264 -23.39 3.53 1.02
C PRO A 264 -23.18 4.32 -0.28
N ARG A 265 -21.92 4.46 -0.70
CA ARG A 265 -21.59 5.12 -1.96
C ARG A 265 -21.89 4.20 -3.15
N LEU A 266 -22.64 4.70 -4.12
CA LEU A 266 -22.89 4.02 -5.38
C LEU A 266 -21.61 3.98 -6.23
N LEU A 267 -21.24 2.77 -6.65
CA LEU A 267 -20.11 2.53 -7.55
C LEU A 267 -20.24 3.40 -8.81
N GLU A 268 -19.13 3.97 -9.25
CA GLU A 268 -19.02 4.86 -10.43
C GLU A 268 -19.84 6.17 -10.38
N LEU A 269 -20.86 6.29 -9.52
CA LEU A 269 -21.78 7.43 -9.47
C LEU A 269 -21.44 8.42 -8.38
N ASP A 270 -21.18 7.95 -7.16
CA ASP A 270 -20.92 8.84 -6.04
C ASP A 270 -19.45 9.29 -6.08
N HIS A 271 -19.27 10.61 -6.02
CA HIS A 271 -17.97 11.26 -5.89
C HIS A 271 -17.62 11.43 -4.41
N HIS A 272 -16.34 11.60 -4.07
CA HIS A 272 -15.96 11.90 -2.68
C HIS A 272 -16.52 13.24 -2.18
N GLN A 273 -16.93 14.12 -3.10
CA GLN A 273 -17.62 15.39 -2.82
C GLN A 273 -19.14 15.27 -2.92
N TYR A 274 -19.67 14.07 -3.13
CA TYR A 274 -21.11 13.85 -3.18
C TYR A 274 -21.70 14.12 -1.80
N ASP A 275 -22.47 15.20 -1.73
CA ASP A 275 -23.26 15.56 -0.57
C ASP A 275 -24.73 15.43 -0.96
N SER A 276 -25.41 14.42 -0.39
CA SER A 276 -26.84 14.18 -0.63
C SER A 276 -27.75 15.37 -0.26
N SER A 277 -27.24 16.34 0.50
CA SER A 277 -27.93 17.59 0.85
C SER A 277 -27.68 18.75 -0.12
N SER A 278 -26.73 18.62 -1.06
CA SER A 278 -26.37 19.62 -2.05
C SER A 278 -27.10 19.37 -3.39
N MET A 279 -28.14 20.16 -3.69
CA MET A 279 -28.97 19.97 -4.90
C MET A 279 -28.29 20.34 -6.24
N HIS A 280 -27.03 20.78 -6.28
CA HIS A 280 -26.37 21.26 -7.50
C HIS A 280 -24.95 20.72 -7.66
N GLN A 281 -24.80 19.54 -8.28
CA GLN A 281 -23.51 19.08 -8.79
C GLN A 281 -23.69 18.42 -10.16
N SER A 282 -23.68 19.24 -11.22
CA SER A 282 -23.72 18.77 -12.61
C SER A 282 -22.56 19.29 -13.45
N ASN A 283 -21.39 19.57 -12.85
CA ASN A 283 -20.20 20.07 -13.55
C ASN A 283 -18.90 19.71 -12.82
N LEU A 284 -18.60 18.42 -12.63
CA LEU A 284 -17.26 18.01 -12.21
C LEU A 284 -16.74 16.97 -13.21
N ILE A 285 -16.05 17.50 -14.21
CA ILE A 285 -15.24 16.78 -15.21
C ILE A 285 -13.87 16.52 -14.57
N GLU A 286 -13.43 15.27 -14.64
CA GLU A 286 -12.04 14.77 -14.51
C GLU A 286 -11.13 15.46 -13.49
N GLU A 287 -11.11 14.95 -12.26
CA GLU A 287 -9.95 15.15 -11.38
C GLU A 287 -8.88 14.10 -11.70
N ARG A 288 -7.76 14.61 -12.21
CA ARG A 288 -6.48 13.93 -12.28
C ARG A 288 -6.06 13.56 -10.87
N PHE A 289 -5.83 12.27 -10.65
CA PHE A 289 -5.07 11.66 -9.55
C PHE A 289 -4.65 12.62 -8.43
N GLU A 290 -5.44 12.66 -7.36
CA GLU A 290 -5.00 13.04 -6.01
C GLU A 290 -4.31 11.86 -5.32
#